data_AF-A0A2P5XLN9-F1
#
_entry.id   AF-A0A2P5XLN9-F1
#
_cell.length_a   1.000
_cell.length_b   1.000
_cell.length_c   1.000
_cell.angle_alpha   90.00
_cell.angle_beta   90.00
_cell.angle_gamma   90.00
#
_symmetry.space_group_name_H-M   'P 1'
#
loop_
_entity.id
_entity.type
_entity.pdbx_description
1 polymer ?
#
loop_
_entity_poly.entity_id
_entity_poly.type
_entity_poly.pdbx_seq_one_letter_code
_entity_poly.pdbx_strand_id
1 'polypeptide(L)' 'MSEAPFRPREKLIEYQKYFQGIQKHTYLKGRYDKITSVAIPAALAASSLFLIGRGIYNMSHGIGKKE' A
#
# COMPACT_ATOMS: atom_id res chain seq x y z
N MET A 1 9.79 30.87 -26.75
CA MET A 1 8.79 31.09 -25.70
C MET A 1 8.77 29.83 -24.85
N SER A 2 9.10 29.91 -23.56
CA SER A 2 9.01 28.74 -22.66
C SER A 2 7.54 28.56 -22.30
N GLU A 3 6.93 27.47 -22.79
CA GLU A 3 5.54 27.18 -22.50
C GLU A 3 5.38 26.75 -21.03
N ALA A 4 4.36 27.28 -20.36
CA ALA A 4 4.06 26.86 -18.99
C ALA A 4 3.46 25.44 -19.01
N PRO A 5 3.81 24.57 -18.05
CA PRO A 5 3.23 23.24 -17.97
C PRO A 5 1.70 23.30 -17.80
N PHE A 6 1.01 22.21 -18.19
CA PHE A 6 -0.46 22.08 -18.22
C PHE A 6 -1.20 22.35 -16.90
N ARG A 7 -0.48 22.49 -15.79
CA ARG A 7 -1.05 22.92 -14.51
C ARG A 7 -0.21 24.03 -13.90
N PRO A 8 -0.87 25.01 -13.28
CA PRO A 8 -0.18 26.08 -12.58
C PRO A 8 0.43 25.50 -11.28
N ARG A 9 1.58 26.04 -10.85
CA ARG A 9 2.47 25.39 -9.85
C ARG A 9 2.00 25.57 -8.40
N GLU A 10 1.01 26.40 -8.16
CA GLU A 10 0.50 26.76 -6.83
C GLU A 10 0.00 25.52 -6.08
N LYS A 11 -0.75 24.65 -6.76
CA LYS A 11 -1.22 23.38 -6.16
C LYS A 11 -0.06 22.46 -5.78
N LEU A 12 1.00 22.44 -6.59
CA LEU A 12 2.18 21.61 -6.31
C LEU A 12 2.93 22.14 -5.08
N ILE A 13 3.09 23.48 -5.00
CA ILE A 13 3.70 24.15 -3.84
C ILE A 13 2.86 23.91 -2.58
N GLU A 14 1.54 23.90 -2.68
CA GLU A 14 0.63 23.57 -1.58
C GLU A 14 0.86 22.14 -1.07
N TYR A 15 0.94 21.15 -1.97
CA TYR A 15 1.27 19.77 -1.59
C TYR A 15 2.67 19.65 -0.99
N GLN A 16 3.66 20.39 -1.49
CA GLN A 16 5.01 20.41 -0.92
C GLN A 16 4.96 20.89 0.54
N LYS A 17 4.31 22.03 0.81
CA LYS A 17 4.15 22.55 2.18
C LYS A 17 3.42 21.55 3.08
N TYR A 18 2.34 20.95 2.59
CA TYR A 18 1.57 19.95 3.33
C TYR A 18 2.42 18.73 3.70
N PHE A 19 3.10 18.10 2.74
CA PHE A 19 3.89 16.87 3.00
C PHE A 19 5.21 17.13 3.72
N GLN A 20 5.79 18.33 3.60
CA GLN A 20 6.99 18.72 4.34
C GLN A 20 6.70 19.07 5.80
N GLY A 21 5.50 19.59 6.10
CA GLY A 21 5.06 19.87 7.48
C GLY A 21 4.73 18.63 8.32
N ILE A 22 4.61 17.44 7.70
CA ILE A 22 4.23 16.20 8.40
C ILE A 22 5.48 15.44 8.85
N GLN A 23 5.65 15.30 10.16
CA GLN A 23 6.72 14.51 10.78
C GLN A 23 6.35 13.02 10.87
N LYS A 24 6.25 12.37 9.70
CA LYS A 24 6.06 10.91 9.56
C LYS A 24 7.00 10.36 8.51
N HIS A 25 7.24 9.04 8.55
CA HIS A 25 7.92 8.34 7.45
C HIS A 25 7.18 8.56 6.12
N THR A 26 7.94 8.55 5.03
CA THR A 26 7.47 8.89 3.68
C THR A 26 6.18 8.18 3.27
N TYR A 27 6.04 6.90 3.61
CA TYR A 27 4.89 6.05 3.25
C TYR A 27 3.67 6.20 4.17
N LEU A 28 3.65 7.18 5.08
CA LEU A 28 2.56 7.44 6.03
C LEU A 28 2.14 8.92 6.08
N LYS A 29 2.63 9.75 5.16
CA LYS A 29 2.42 11.19 5.24
C LYS A 29 0.99 11.58 4.89
N GLY A 30 0.44 11.03 3.81
CA GLY A 30 -0.93 11.31 3.38
C GLY A 30 -1.98 10.53 4.16
N ARG A 31 -3.21 11.07 4.21
CA ARG A 31 -4.38 10.32 4.73
C ARG A 31 -4.64 9.05 3.90
N TYR A 32 -4.47 9.15 2.58
CA TYR A 32 -4.61 8.03 1.66
C TYR A 32 -3.55 6.97 1.89
N ASP A 33 -2.32 7.37 2.26
CA ASP A 33 -1.23 6.43 2.54
C ASP A 33 -1.61 5.44 3.65
N LYS A 34 -2.34 5.88 4.69
CA LYS A 34 -2.80 4.94 5.73
C LYS A 34 -3.64 3.78 5.16
N ILE A 35 -4.48 4.05 4.16
CA ILE A 35 -5.31 3.02 3.52
C ILE A 35 -4.43 2.13 2.64
N THR A 36 -3.59 2.74 1.81
CA THR A 36 -2.82 2.04 0.77
C THR A 36 -1.59 1.31 1.30
N SER A 37 -0.92 1.82 2.33
CA SER A 37 0.32 1.26 2.87
C SER A 37 0.15 0.45 4.15
N VAL A 38 -1.00 0.55 4.83
CA VAL A 38 -1.28 -0.21 6.06
C VAL A 38 -2.45 -1.17 5.87
N ALA A 39 -3.65 -0.67 5.58
CA ALA A 39 -4.85 -1.53 5.59
C ALA A 39 -4.83 -2.59 4.48
N ILE A 40 -4.59 -2.17 3.22
CA ILE A 40 -4.58 -3.09 2.08
C ILE A 40 -3.45 -4.12 2.20
N PRO A 41 -2.19 -3.74 2.45
CA PRO A 41 -1.10 -4.71 2.53
C PRO A 41 -1.23 -5.65 3.73
N ALA A 42 -1.72 -5.16 4.89
CA ALA A 42 -1.90 -6.01 6.05
C ALA A 42 -2.98 -7.07 5.82
N ALA A 43 -4.13 -6.68 5.26
CA ALA A 43 -5.19 -7.64 4.93
C ALA A 43 -4.72 -8.68 3.91
N LEU A 44 -4.04 -8.23 2.85
CA LEU A 44 -3.51 -9.10 1.80
C LEU A 44 -2.44 -10.05 2.33
N ALA A 45 -1.51 -9.56 3.15
CA ALA A 45 -0.46 -10.37 3.74
C ALA A 45 -1.05 -11.42 4.70
N ALA A 46 -1.99 -11.03 5.56
CA ALA A 46 -2.64 -11.94 6.48
C ALA A 46 -3.38 -13.06 5.74
N SER A 47 -4.21 -12.72 4.74
CA SER A 47 -4.92 -13.73 3.96
C SER A 47 -3.98 -14.64 3.18
N SER A 48 -2.93 -14.08 2.59
CA SER A 48 -1.95 -14.85 1.82
C SER A 48 -1.18 -15.82 2.73
N LEU A 49 -0.69 -15.35 3.88
CA LEU A 49 0.03 -16.19 4.83
C LEU A 49 -0.86 -17.32 5.38
N PHE A 50 -2.12 -17.02 5.67
CA PHE A 50 -3.10 -18.03 6.09
C PHE A 50 -3.28 -19.12 5.03
N LEU A 51 -3.48 -18.73 3.77
CA LEU A 51 -3.67 -19.67 2.66
C LEU A 51 -2.41 -20.48 2.38
N ILE A 52 -1.23 -19.86 2.43
CA ILE A 52 0.07 -20.54 2.30
C ILE A 52 0.22 -21.57 3.41
N GLY A 53 0.00 -21.19 4.66
CA GLY A 53 0.11 -22.09 5.81
C GLY A 53 -0.84 -23.28 5.70
N ARG A 54 -2.11 -23.03 5.35
CA ARG A 54 -3.10 -24.09 5.11
C ARG A 54 -2.69 -25.00 3.95
N GLY A 55 -2.17 -24.44 2.87
CA GLY A 55 -1.68 -25.19 1.71
C GLY A 55 -0.55 -26.14 2.10
N ILE A 56 0.46 -25.64 2.79
CA ILE A 56 1.60 -26.43 3.30
C ILE A 56 1.10 -27.54 4.25
N TYR A 57 0.20 -27.21 5.17
CA TYR A 57 -0.37 -28.17 6.10
C TYR A 57 -1.11 -29.31 5.39
N ASN A 58 -1.97 -28.99 4.42
CA ASN A 58 -2.71 -29.98 3.65
C ASN A 58 -1.77 -30.89 2.85
N MET A 59 -0.74 -30.31 2.21
CA MET A 59 0.27 -31.08 1.47
C MET A 59 1.05 -32.03 2.37
N SER A 60 1.49 -31.58 3.55
CA SER A 60 2.27 -32.40 4.47
C SER A 60 1.48 -33.54 5.13
N HIS A 61 0.16 -33.37 5.26
CA HIS A 61 -0.73 -34.39 5.83
C HIS A 61 -1.49 -35.21 4.78
N GLY A 62 -1.27 -34.95 3.48
CA GLY A 62 -1.96 -35.63 2.39
C GLY A 62 -3.49 -35.39 2.36
N ILE A 63 -3.95 -34.29 2.94
CA ILE A 63 -5.38 -33.92 3.08
C ILE A 63 -5.85 -33.16 1.84
N GLY A 64 -7.09 -33.36 1.42
CA GLY A 64 -7.72 -32.57 0.35
C GLY A 64 -7.37 -33.03 -1.07
N LYS A 65 -6.97 -34.30 -1.22
CA LYS A 65 -6.88 -34.95 -2.54
C LYS A 65 -8.28 -35.01 -3.15
N LYS A 66 -8.36 -34.69 -4.45
CA LYS A 66 -9.56 -35.02 -5.24
C LYS A 66 -9.47 -36.51 -5.59
N GLU A 67 -10.63 -37.17 -5.63
CA GLU A 67 -10.74 -38.55 -6.12
C GLU A 67 -10.14 -38.69 -7.53
#